data_AF-A0A6G8AUC0-F1
#
_entry.id   AF-A0A6G8AUC0-F1
#
_cell.length_a   1.000
_cell.length_b   1.000
_cell.length_c   1.000
_cell.angle_alpha   90.00
_cell.angle_beta   90.00
_cell.angle_gamma   90.00
#
_symmetry.space_group_name_H-M   'P 1'
#
loop_
_entity.id
_entity.type
_entity.pdbx_description
1 polymer ?
#
loop_
_entity_poly.entity_id
_entity_poly.type
_entity_poly.pdbx_seq_one_letter_code
_entity_poly.pdbx_strand_id
1 'polypeptide(L)'
;MDTNDIIKWWGFPSATIINRNLPKKQIYSHMKNTKDKQFLQNFVQSIYLLASLKTENTRIEVYEDDKVLYQEIQFLYVEMKDKGESNKIYKILTHLIPYPLVILFEESDCFTIYTGRFERNSEDFLKLVNIYPSPVYQKRDLENVLQQLTLIDLPRQNFKTFYDGLRNEIISATAKLQYDENIGSITAEEKDQLDNLKKQIEDLRNSIKKENQLNRKIDMQMKLKNLKDELSSKLNQ
;
A
#
# COMPACT_ATOMS: atom_id res chain seq x y z
N MET A 1 -5.68 13.96 -13.20
CA MET A 1 -6.55 12.92 -13.78
C MET A 1 -8.01 13.34 -13.54
N ASP A 2 -8.98 12.90 -14.36
CA ASP A 2 -10.41 13.19 -14.07
C ASP A 2 -10.95 12.20 -13.02
N THR A 3 -11.67 12.70 -12.02
CA THR A 3 -12.16 11.85 -10.92
C THR A 3 -13.28 10.91 -11.37
N ASN A 4 -14.10 11.29 -12.34
CA ASN A 4 -15.16 10.42 -12.87
C ASN A 4 -14.57 9.25 -13.65
N ASP A 5 -13.50 9.49 -14.41
CA ASP A 5 -12.79 8.43 -15.13
C ASP A 5 -12.18 7.42 -14.16
N ILE A 6 -11.48 7.89 -13.10
CA ILE A 6 -10.95 7.01 -12.05
C ILE A 6 -12.08 6.17 -11.43
N ILE A 7 -13.22 6.81 -11.11
CA ILE A 7 -14.35 6.14 -10.48
C ILE A 7 -14.94 5.05 -11.39
N LYS A 8 -15.09 5.36 -12.68
CA LYS A 8 -15.60 4.45 -13.69
C LYS A 8 -14.67 3.25 -13.88
N TRP A 9 -13.37 3.49 -14.02
CA TRP A 9 -12.41 2.43 -14.33
C TRP A 9 -12.14 1.50 -13.15
N TRP A 10 -12.17 2.00 -11.92
CA TRP A 10 -12.08 1.14 -10.72
C TRP A 10 -13.37 0.32 -10.50
N GLY A 11 -14.49 0.75 -11.08
CA GLY A 11 -15.77 0.05 -10.95
C GLY A 11 -16.39 0.19 -9.57
N PHE A 12 -16.34 1.38 -8.96
CA PHE A 12 -17.00 1.61 -7.67
C PHE A 12 -18.52 1.39 -7.77
N PRO A 13 -19.14 0.63 -6.85
CA PRO A 13 -20.59 0.58 -6.75
C PRO A 13 -21.17 1.97 -6.51
N SER A 14 -22.27 2.31 -7.18
CA SER A 14 -22.85 3.66 -7.15
C SER A 14 -23.13 4.19 -5.74
N ALA A 15 -23.59 3.33 -4.83
CA ALA A 15 -23.88 3.67 -3.44
C ALA A 15 -22.63 4.00 -2.58
N THR A 16 -21.43 3.72 -3.08
CA THR A 16 -20.16 3.98 -2.39
C THR A 16 -19.51 5.31 -2.82
N ILE A 17 -19.93 5.85 -3.96
CA ILE A 17 -19.31 7.02 -4.58
C ILE A 17 -19.63 8.28 -3.78
N ILE A 18 -18.58 9.03 -3.44
CA ILE A 18 -18.68 10.36 -2.81
C ILE A 18 -18.23 11.44 -3.80
N ASN A 19 -17.14 11.18 -4.54
CA ASN A 19 -16.50 12.10 -5.49
C ASN A 19 -16.43 13.57 -5.01
N ARG A 20 -15.78 13.80 -3.87
CA ARG A 20 -15.71 15.13 -3.26
C ARG A 20 -14.29 15.56 -2.99
N ASN A 21 -13.95 16.78 -3.41
CA ASN A 21 -12.70 17.44 -2.99
C ASN A 21 -12.74 17.65 -1.47
N LEU A 22 -11.72 17.15 -0.76
CA LEU A 22 -11.49 17.42 0.65
C LEU A 22 -10.67 18.71 0.75
N PRO A 23 -11.29 19.85 1.12
CA PRO A 23 -10.56 21.09 1.24
C PRO A 23 -9.43 20.93 2.23
N LYS A 24 -8.21 21.22 1.80
CA LYS A 24 -6.99 21.18 2.61
C LYS A 24 -7.16 21.77 4.01
N LYS A 25 -7.92 22.87 4.14
CA LYS A 25 -8.25 23.50 5.43
C LYS A 25 -8.93 22.55 6.43
N GLN A 26 -9.84 21.68 5.95
CA GLN A 26 -10.54 20.69 6.80
C GLN A 26 -9.58 19.59 7.27
N ILE A 27 -8.68 19.13 6.41
CA ILE A 27 -7.67 18.13 6.81
C ILE A 27 -6.71 18.75 7.83
N TYR A 28 -6.24 19.97 7.56
CA TYR A 28 -5.25 20.65 8.38
C TYR A 28 -5.77 21.12 9.74
N SER A 29 -7.08 21.29 9.93
CA SER A 29 -7.65 21.61 11.24
C SER A 29 -7.56 20.47 12.24
N HIS A 30 -7.46 19.23 11.75
CA HIS A 30 -7.30 18.04 12.59
C HIS A 30 -5.83 17.67 12.86
N MET A 31 -4.88 18.39 12.24
CA MET A 31 -3.45 18.14 12.41
C MET A 31 -2.88 18.94 13.59
N LYS A 32 -2.43 18.24 14.63
CA LYS A 32 -1.70 18.86 15.76
C LYS A 32 -0.24 19.19 15.41
N ASN A 33 0.36 18.46 14.47
CA ASN A 33 1.77 18.65 14.07
C ASN A 33 1.91 19.69 12.94
N THR A 34 2.50 20.85 13.27
CA THR A 34 2.76 21.93 12.32
C THR A 34 3.70 21.52 11.18
N LYS A 35 4.68 20.63 11.44
CA LYS A 35 5.61 20.16 10.40
C LYS A 35 4.90 19.30 9.36
N ASP A 36 4.02 18.38 9.80
CA ASP A 36 3.25 17.53 8.88
C ASP A 36 2.24 18.36 8.07
N LYS A 37 1.63 19.37 8.71
CA LYS A 37 0.76 20.32 8.01
C LYS A 37 1.50 21.09 6.92
N GLN A 38 2.67 21.67 7.24
CA GLN A 38 3.51 22.34 6.24
C GLN A 38 3.96 21.37 5.14
N PHE A 39 4.29 20.14 5.51
CA PHE A 39 4.68 19.10 4.56
C PHE A 39 3.57 18.81 3.55
N LEU A 40 2.34 18.56 4.00
CA LEU A 40 1.20 18.37 3.08
C LEU A 40 0.95 19.61 2.22
N GLN A 41 1.09 20.82 2.78
CA GLN A 41 0.93 22.06 2.01
C GLN A 41 1.95 22.20 0.87
N ASN A 42 3.17 21.73 1.10
CA ASN A 42 4.27 21.83 0.14
C ASN A 42 4.13 20.83 -1.00
N PHE A 43 3.69 19.60 -0.71
CA PHE A 43 3.72 18.49 -1.69
C PHE A 43 2.36 18.11 -2.29
N VAL A 44 1.25 18.37 -1.59
CA VAL A 44 -0.08 18.00 -2.09
C VAL A 44 -0.69 19.17 -2.84
N GLN A 45 -1.26 18.92 -4.03
CA GLN A 45 -2.03 19.88 -4.81
C GLN A 45 -3.51 19.81 -4.44
N SER A 46 -4.11 18.62 -4.44
CA SER A 46 -5.51 18.41 -4.11
C SER A 46 -5.73 16.99 -3.55
N ILE A 47 -6.81 16.80 -2.78
CA ILE A 47 -7.22 15.50 -2.23
C ILE A 47 -8.70 15.32 -2.50
N TYR A 48 -9.08 14.20 -3.07
CA TYR A 48 -10.46 13.81 -3.33
C TYR A 48 -10.80 12.54 -2.57
N LEU A 49 -11.94 12.54 -1.88
CA LEU A 49 -12.59 11.33 -1.39
C LEU A 49 -13.45 10.77 -2.53
N LEU A 50 -12.97 9.69 -3.14
CA LEU A 50 -13.63 9.06 -4.29
C LEU A 50 -14.80 8.22 -3.83
N ALA A 51 -14.55 7.31 -2.88
CA ALA A 51 -15.54 6.38 -2.36
C ALA A 51 -15.29 6.04 -0.89
N SER A 52 -16.37 5.68 -0.19
CA SER A 52 -16.36 5.10 1.15
C SER A 52 -17.23 3.85 1.15
N LEU A 53 -16.62 2.72 1.49
CA LEU A 53 -17.28 1.42 1.55
C LEU A 53 -17.62 1.14 3.01
N LYS A 54 -18.90 0.93 3.30
CA LYS A 54 -19.45 0.59 4.62
C LYS A 54 -20.49 -0.51 4.49
N THR A 55 -20.86 -1.14 5.60
CA THR A 55 -21.82 -2.24 5.58
C THR A 55 -23.14 -1.81 4.93
N GLU A 56 -23.60 -0.59 5.21
CA GLU A 56 -24.90 -0.09 4.76
C GLU A 56 -24.97 0.09 3.23
N ASN A 57 -23.84 0.37 2.57
CA ASN A 57 -23.80 0.66 1.13
C ASN A 57 -23.15 -0.45 0.28
N THR A 58 -22.51 -1.45 0.91
CA THR A 58 -21.89 -2.59 0.21
C THR A 58 -22.45 -3.96 0.59
N ARG A 59 -23.12 -4.07 1.75
CA ARG A 59 -23.50 -5.35 2.40
C ARG A 59 -22.30 -6.25 2.72
N ILE A 60 -21.10 -5.70 2.79
CA ILE A 60 -19.91 -6.40 3.29
C ILE A 60 -19.88 -6.22 4.81
N GLU A 61 -19.71 -7.30 5.54
CA GLU A 61 -19.72 -7.29 7.00
C GLU A 61 -18.46 -6.64 7.59
N VAL A 62 -18.63 -6.06 8.79
CA VAL A 62 -17.51 -5.60 9.62
C VAL A 62 -16.66 -6.80 10.02
N TYR A 63 -15.35 -6.62 10.07
CA TYR A 63 -14.43 -7.58 10.69
C TYR A 63 -13.79 -6.96 11.91
N GLU A 64 -13.85 -7.68 13.04
CA GLU A 64 -13.24 -7.25 14.29
C GLU A 64 -12.64 -8.46 15.02
N ASP A 65 -11.42 -8.29 15.51
CA ASP A 65 -10.79 -9.19 16.48
C ASP A 65 -9.90 -8.39 17.46
N ASP A 66 -9.16 -9.07 18.33
CA ASP A 66 -8.25 -8.44 19.31
C ASP A 66 -7.15 -7.58 18.66
N LYS A 67 -6.87 -7.79 17.36
CA LYS A 67 -5.74 -7.19 16.65
C LYS A 67 -6.15 -6.15 15.63
N VAL A 68 -7.36 -6.20 15.06
CA VAL A 68 -7.77 -5.33 13.96
C VAL A 68 -9.27 -5.01 13.99
N LEU A 69 -9.63 -3.86 13.42
CA LEU A 69 -11.01 -3.45 13.17
C LEU A 69 -11.15 -2.91 11.74
N TYR A 70 -11.92 -3.59 10.90
CA TYR A 70 -12.23 -3.22 9.52
C TYR A 70 -13.74 -3.00 9.40
N GLN A 71 -14.17 -1.74 9.54
CA GLN A 71 -15.58 -1.34 9.49
C GLN A 71 -15.93 -0.42 8.30
N GLU A 72 -14.92 0.21 7.72
CA GLU A 72 -15.05 1.11 6.57
C GLU A 72 -13.75 1.06 5.77
N ILE A 73 -13.80 1.20 4.44
CA ILE A 73 -12.62 1.39 3.60
C ILE A 73 -12.79 2.67 2.79
N GLN A 74 -11.78 3.54 2.79
CA GLN A 74 -11.83 4.79 2.03
C GLN A 74 -10.84 4.80 0.88
N PHE A 75 -11.31 5.30 -0.26
CA PHE A 75 -10.53 5.48 -1.48
C PHE A 75 -10.30 6.96 -1.70
N LEU A 76 -9.02 7.35 -1.72
CA LEU A 76 -8.59 8.72 -1.96
C LEU A 76 -7.84 8.83 -3.27
N TYR A 77 -8.00 9.96 -3.92
CA TYR A 77 -7.12 10.40 -5.00
C TYR A 77 -6.39 11.66 -4.54
N VAL A 78 -5.06 11.63 -4.64
CA VAL A 78 -4.17 12.72 -4.24
C VAL A 78 -3.39 13.16 -5.45
N GLU A 79 -3.64 14.40 -5.86
CA GLU A 79 -2.83 15.07 -6.88
C GLU A 79 -1.62 15.70 -6.19
N MET A 80 -0.42 15.32 -6.63
CA MET A 80 0.83 15.83 -6.09
C MET A 80 1.30 17.05 -6.88
N LYS A 81 2.00 17.97 -6.20
CA LYS A 81 2.64 19.13 -6.84
C LYS A 81 3.92 18.74 -7.58
N ASP A 82 4.67 17.80 -7.02
CA ASP A 82 5.95 17.31 -7.51
C ASP A 82 6.03 15.79 -7.33
N LYS A 83 7.03 15.16 -7.95
CA LYS A 83 7.30 13.73 -7.77
C LYS A 83 7.92 13.44 -6.41
N GLY A 84 7.63 12.24 -5.88
CA GLY A 84 8.17 11.74 -4.63
C GLY A 84 7.32 12.09 -3.39
N GLU A 85 7.81 11.66 -2.22
CA GLU A 85 7.17 11.89 -0.90
C GLU A 85 5.79 11.24 -0.65
N SER A 86 5.19 10.57 -1.64
CA SER A 86 3.90 9.86 -1.49
C SER A 86 3.87 8.88 -0.31
N ASN A 87 4.98 8.20 0.00
CA ASN A 87 5.08 7.32 1.17
C ASN A 87 4.86 8.08 2.49
N LYS A 88 5.47 9.25 2.64
CA LYS A 88 5.31 10.07 3.85
C LYS A 88 3.92 10.68 3.92
N ILE A 89 3.33 11.06 2.79
CA ILE A 89 1.95 11.57 2.75
C ILE A 89 0.97 10.46 3.11
N TYR A 90 1.15 9.24 2.60
CA TYR A 90 0.35 8.08 2.98
C TYR A 90 0.40 7.83 4.50
N LYS A 91 1.60 7.89 5.11
CA LYS A 91 1.74 7.80 6.57
C LYS A 91 0.96 8.91 7.28
N ILE A 92 1.06 10.15 6.84
CA ILE A 92 0.35 11.26 7.46
C ILE A 92 -1.17 11.07 7.36
N LEU A 93 -1.69 10.70 6.19
CA LEU A 93 -3.13 10.54 5.96
C LEU A 93 -3.71 9.36 6.75
N THR A 94 -3.00 8.24 6.84
CA THR A 94 -3.40 7.08 7.66
C THR A 94 -3.41 7.37 9.16
N HIS A 95 -2.66 8.35 9.66
CA HIS A 95 -2.76 8.79 11.05
C HIS A 95 -3.96 9.72 11.30
N LEU A 96 -4.47 10.37 10.26
CA LEU A 96 -5.62 11.29 10.37
C LEU A 96 -6.96 10.59 10.16
N ILE A 97 -6.98 9.53 9.35
CA ILE A 97 -8.19 8.80 8.98
C ILE A 97 -8.10 7.41 9.60
N PRO A 98 -8.94 7.08 10.60
CA PRO A 98 -8.84 5.85 11.38
C PRO A 98 -9.43 4.63 10.66
N TYR A 99 -9.30 4.54 9.34
CA TYR A 99 -9.82 3.47 8.49
C TYR A 99 -8.74 3.00 7.51
N PRO A 100 -8.78 1.74 7.05
CA PRO A 100 -7.97 1.27 5.95
C PRO A 100 -8.13 2.18 4.73
N LEU A 101 -6.99 2.70 4.25
CA LEU A 101 -6.93 3.60 3.11
C LEU A 101 -6.36 2.89 1.88
N VAL A 102 -6.98 3.20 0.75
CA VAL A 102 -6.42 2.99 -0.60
C VAL A 102 -6.23 4.37 -1.21
N ILE A 103 -5.01 4.73 -1.56
CA ILE A 103 -4.71 6.07 -2.09
C ILE A 103 -4.04 5.98 -3.45
N LEU A 104 -4.66 6.57 -4.47
CA LEU A 104 -4.03 6.81 -5.77
C LEU A 104 -3.31 8.16 -5.73
N PHE A 105 -1.99 8.14 -5.84
CA PHE A 105 -1.17 9.33 -5.98
C PHE A 105 -0.86 9.57 -7.45
N GLU A 106 -1.22 10.75 -7.97
CA GLU A 106 -0.75 11.22 -9.28
C GLU A 106 0.46 12.13 -9.09
N GLU A 107 1.57 11.78 -9.75
CA GLU A 107 2.86 12.47 -9.70
C GLU A 107 3.34 12.81 -11.12
N SER A 108 3.12 14.05 -11.56
CA SER A 108 3.40 14.50 -12.94
C SER A 108 2.72 13.61 -14.01
N ASP A 109 3.47 12.72 -14.66
CA ASP A 109 2.99 11.82 -15.74
C ASP A 109 2.87 10.36 -15.30
N CYS A 110 3.06 10.08 -14.02
CA CYS A 110 2.94 8.74 -13.46
C CYS A 110 1.99 8.72 -12.27
N PHE A 111 1.62 7.51 -11.84
CA PHE A 111 0.84 7.31 -10.63
C PHE A 111 1.27 6.07 -9.86
N THR A 112 0.87 6.00 -8.60
CA THR A 112 1.10 4.85 -7.73
C THR A 112 -0.09 4.69 -6.79
N ILE A 113 -0.48 3.45 -6.51
CA ILE A 113 -1.56 3.12 -5.59
C ILE A 113 -0.95 2.60 -4.30
N TYR A 114 -1.33 3.18 -3.18
CA TYR A 114 -0.82 2.81 -1.86
C TYR A 114 -1.90 2.10 -1.04
N THR A 115 -1.49 0.98 -0.46
CA THR A 115 -2.22 0.27 0.59
C THR A 115 -1.30 0.03 1.78
N GLY A 116 -1.84 -0.48 2.88
CA GLY A 116 -1.10 -0.68 4.12
C GLY A 116 -1.59 -1.89 4.88
N ARG A 117 -0.85 -2.28 5.90
CA ARG A 117 -1.29 -3.22 6.92
C ARG A 117 -1.54 -2.44 8.19
N PHE A 118 -2.65 -2.72 8.87
CA PHE A 118 -3.07 -2.02 10.06
C PHE A 118 -3.23 -2.98 11.23
N GLU A 119 -2.99 -2.48 12.43
CA GLU A 119 -3.24 -3.15 13.71
C GLU A 119 -3.93 -2.19 14.67
N ARG A 120 -4.69 -2.71 15.63
CA ARG A 120 -5.24 -1.95 16.74
C ARG A 120 -4.12 -1.38 17.59
N ASN A 121 -4.23 -0.10 17.92
CA ASN A 121 -3.45 0.51 18.98
C ASN A 121 -4.18 0.39 20.32
N SER A 122 -3.56 0.89 21.40
CA SER A 122 -4.11 0.89 22.75
C SER A 122 -5.36 1.76 22.94
N GLU A 123 -5.78 2.52 21.93
CA GLU A 123 -6.94 3.41 21.93
C GLU A 123 -8.01 2.95 20.91
N ASP A 124 -7.99 1.69 20.51
CA ASP A 124 -8.89 1.07 19.51
C ASP A 124 -8.87 1.68 18.11
N PHE A 125 -7.87 2.52 17.79
CA PHE A 125 -7.65 3.04 16.45
C PHE A 125 -6.71 2.15 15.64
N LEU A 126 -6.85 2.18 14.32
CA LEU A 126 -5.91 1.53 13.42
C LEU A 126 -4.58 2.29 13.35
N LYS A 127 -3.50 1.59 13.66
CA LYS A 127 -2.11 1.99 13.47
C LYS A 127 -1.55 1.31 12.23
N LEU A 128 -0.93 2.11 11.36
CA LEU A 128 -0.20 1.61 10.20
C LEU A 128 1.07 0.84 10.64
N VAL A 129 1.18 -0.41 10.20
CA VAL A 129 2.30 -1.33 10.48
C VAL A 129 3.29 -1.35 9.32
N ASN A 130 2.77 -1.53 8.09
CA ASN A 130 3.58 -1.56 6.89
C ASN A 130 2.83 -0.93 5.70
N ILE A 131 3.57 -0.55 4.66
CA ILE A 131 3.06 0.11 3.44
C ILE A 131 3.39 -0.72 2.22
N TYR A 132 2.41 -0.90 1.35
CA TYR A 132 2.53 -1.65 0.11
C TYR A 132 2.13 -0.75 -1.05
N PRO A 133 3.11 -0.04 -1.66
CA PRO A 133 2.89 0.67 -2.89
C PRO A 133 2.82 -0.30 -4.06
N SER A 134 2.01 0.04 -5.06
CA SER A 134 2.07 -0.56 -6.38
C SER A 134 3.38 -0.20 -7.09
N PRO A 135 3.66 -0.81 -8.24
CA PRO A 135 4.57 -0.23 -9.20
C PRO A 135 4.24 1.24 -9.53
N VAL A 136 5.24 1.96 -10.03
CA VAL A 136 5.02 3.27 -10.64
C VAL A 136 4.54 3.04 -12.07
N TYR A 137 3.30 3.43 -12.35
CA TYR A 137 2.68 3.28 -13.67
C TYR A 137 2.66 4.60 -14.43
N GLN A 138 2.68 4.55 -15.76
CA GLN A 138 2.49 5.74 -16.58
C GLN A 138 1.00 6.09 -16.61
N LYS A 139 0.68 7.39 -16.62
CA LYS A 139 -0.70 7.89 -16.64
C LYS A 139 -1.54 7.36 -17.81
N ARG A 140 -0.91 7.07 -18.95
CA ARG A 140 -1.57 6.46 -20.12
C ARG A 140 -2.11 5.04 -19.84
N ASP A 141 -1.54 4.34 -18.85
CA ASP A 141 -1.90 2.97 -18.50
C ASP A 141 -2.98 2.92 -17.40
N LEU A 142 -3.47 4.09 -16.95
CA LEU A 142 -4.39 4.22 -15.82
C LEU A 142 -5.66 3.38 -15.96
N GLU A 143 -6.33 3.45 -17.11
CA GLU A 143 -7.55 2.69 -17.36
C GLU A 143 -7.32 1.18 -17.19
N ASN A 144 -6.29 0.64 -17.86
CA ASN A 144 -5.96 -0.78 -17.84
C ASN A 144 -5.62 -1.26 -16.42
N VAL A 145 -4.81 -0.48 -15.69
CA VAL A 145 -4.41 -0.83 -14.32
C VAL A 145 -5.61 -0.83 -13.37
N LEU A 146 -6.47 0.19 -13.44
CA LEU A 146 -7.65 0.25 -12.56
C LEU A 146 -8.69 -0.81 -12.87
N GLN A 147 -8.88 -1.16 -14.15
CA GLN A 147 -9.77 -2.26 -14.54
C GLN A 147 -9.26 -3.63 -14.07
N GLN A 148 -7.93 -3.84 -14.05
CA GLN A 148 -7.33 -5.05 -13.47
C GLN A 148 -7.48 -5.11 -11.95
N LEU A 149 -7.53 -3.96 -11.27
CA LEU A 149 -7.77 -3.83 -9.83
C LEU A 149 -9.25 -3.63 -9.48
N THR A 150 -10.15 -4.16 -10.31
CA THR A 150 -11.60 -4.04 -10.14
C THR A 150 -12.07 -4.53 -8.77
N LEU A 151 -13.03 -3.80 -8.19
CA LEU A 151 -13.60 -4.15 -6.89
C LEU A 151 -14.69 -5.22 -6.95
N ILE A 152 -15.08 -5.62 -8.16
CA ILE A 152 -16.21 -6.54 -8.39
C ILE A 152 -15.82 -7.97 -8.00
N ASP A 153 -14.61 -8.38 -8.36
CA ASP A 153 -14.13 -9.77 -8.22
C ASP A 153 -13.46 -10.05 -6.86
N LEU A 154 -13.39 -9.04 -5.99
CA LEU A 154 -12.77 -9.17 -4.68
C LEU A 154 -13.62 -10.00 -3.70
N PRO A 155 -12.99 -10.75 -2.78
CA PRO A 155 -13.70 -11.51 -1.75
C PRO A 155 -14.57 -10.60 -0.86
N ARG A 156 -15.86 -10.94 -0.68
CA ARG A 156 -16.85 -10.09 0.00
C ARG A 156 -17.29 -10.60 1.38
N GLN A 157 -16.57 -11.56 1.98
CA GLN A 157 -16.97 -12.15 3.26
C GLN A 157 -17.03 -11.11 4.38
N ASN A 158 -16.03 -10.23 4.45
CA ASN A 158 -15.97 -9.07 5.33
C ASN A 158 -14.96 -8.04 4.81
N PHE A 159 -14.90 -6.86 5.45
CA PHE A 159 -14.00 -5.79 4.99
C PHE A 159 -12.52 -6.14 5.07
N LYS A 160 -12.09 -6.99 6.00
CA LYS A 160 -10.70 -7.43 6.06
C LYS A 160 -10.35 -8.27 4.83
N THR A 161 -11.13 -9.30 4.51
CA THR A 161 -10.88 -10.15 3.34
C THR A 161 -10.94 -9.36 2.03
N PHE A 162 -11.86 -8.40 1.94
CA PHE A 162 -12.00 -7.52 0.79
C PHE A 162 -10.76 -6.63 0.60
N TYR A 163 -10.34 -5.95 1.68
CA TYR A 163 -9.16 -5.09 1.65
C TYR A 163 -7.87 -5.88 1.41
N ASP A 164 -7.73 -7.05 2.05
CA ASP A 164 -6.59 -7.94 1.88
C ASP A 164 -6.49 -8.44 0.43
N GLY A 165 -7.62 -8.77 -0.21
CA GLY A 165 -7.67 -9.14 -1.63
C GLY A 165 -7.10 -8.06 -2.54
N LEU A 166 -7.61 -6.82 -2.42
CA LEU A 166 -7.09 -5.69 -3.20
C LEU A 166 -5.60 -5.42 -2.94
N ARG A 167 -5.20 -5.46 -1.68
CA ARG A 167 -3.81 -5.28 -1.30
C ARG A 167 -2.92 -6.36 -1.90
N ASN A 168 -3.35 -7.61 -1.89
CA ASN A 168 -2.58 -8.73 -2.44
C ASN A 168 -2.41 -8.62 -3.96
N GLU A 169 -3.40 -8.12 -4.71
CA GLU A 169 -3.24 -7.82 -6.15
C GLU A 169 -2.13 -6.79 -6.38
N ILE A 170 -2.13 -5.70 -5.61
CA ILE A 170 -1.11 -4.64 -5.67
C ILE A 170 0.28 -5.19 -5.30
N ILE A 171 0.37 -5.98 -4.23
CA ILE A 171 1.61 -6.60 -3.78
C ILE A 171 2.16 -7.56 -4.84
N SER A 172 1.29 -8.37 -5.44
CA SER A 172 1.66 -9.34 -6.47
C SER A 172 2.21 -8.64 -7.71
N ALA A 173 1.58 -7.54 -8.13
CA ALA A 173 2.11 -6.70 -9.21
C ALA A 173 3.50 -6.13 -8.89
N THR A 174 3.71 -5.64 -7.66
CA THR A 174 5.04 -5.17 -7.21
C THR A 174 6.07 -6.29 -7.16
N ALA A 175 5.69 -7.48 -6.66
CA ALA A 175 6.58 -8.63 -6.56
C ALA A 175 7.03 -9.12 -7.94
N LYS A 176 6.12 -9.20 -8.91
CA LYS A 176 6.44 -9.58 -10.29
C LYS A 176 7.54 -8.70 -10.91
N LEU A 177 7.48 -7.39 -10.68
CA LEU A 177 8.52 -6.47 -11.16
C LEU A 177 9.83 -6.55 -10.37
N GLN A 178 9.78 -6.89 -9.08
CA GLN A 178 10.97 -6.90 -8.22
C GLN A 178 11.81 -8.17 -8.33
N TYR A 179 11.19 -9.29 -8.72
CA TYR A 179 11.80 -10.61 -8.67
C TYR A 179 11.67 -11.34 -10.01
N ASP A 180 10.48 -11.74 -10.44
CA ASP A 180 10.21 -12.45 -11.71
C ASP A 180 8.72 -12.39 -12.09
N GLU A 181 8.38 -12.30 -13.38
CA GLU A 181 6.98 -12.24 -13.86
C GLU A 181 6.16 -13.50 -13.54
N ASN A 182 6.81 -14.64 -13.33
CA ASN A 182 6.18 -15.92 -13.06
C ASN A 182 5.71 -16.09 -11.61
N ILE A 183 5.98 -15.13 -10.74
CA ILE A 183 5.50 -15.18 -9.35
C ILE A 183 3.98 -15.12 -9.33
N GLY A 184 3.38 -16.08 -8.62
CA GLY A 184 1.95 -16.16 -8.40
C GLY A 184 1.41 -15.00 -7.55
N SER A 185 0.13 -15.11 -7.15
CA SER A 185 -0.42 -14.18 -6.16
C SER A 185 0.29 -14.40 -4.82
N ILE A 186 0.75 -13.32 -4.19
CA ILE A 186 1.33 -13.38 -2.85
C ILE A 186 0.61 -12.45 -1.88
N THR A 187 0.65 -12.82 -0.61
CA THR A 187 0.10 -12.09 0.52
C THR A 187 1.07 -11.03 1.05
N ALA A 188 0.55 -10.15 1.91
CA ALA A 188 1.37 -9.19 2.64
C ALA A 188 2.42 -9.85 3.53
N GLU A 189 2.06 -10.91 4.24
CA GLU A 189 2.97 -11.69 5.08
C GLU A 189 4.12 -12.31 4.26
N GLU A 190 3.81 -12.89 3.10
CA GLU A 190 4.82 -13.46 2.20
C GLU A 190 5.74 -12.37 1.67
N LYS A 191 5.19 -11.21 1.27
CA LYS A 191 6.00 -10.07 0.84
C LYS A 191 6.94 -9.57 1.94
N ASP A 192 6.44 -9.45 3.17
CA ASP A 192 7.24 -9.02 4.32
C ASP A 192 8.41 -10.00 4.57
N GLN A 193 8.17 -11.31 4.44
CA GLN A 193 9.21 -12.33 4.54
C GLN A 193 10.26 -12.20 3.42
N LEU A 194 9.82 -12.00 2.17
CA LEU A 194 10.71 -11.83 1.02
C LEU A 194 11.58 -10.57 1.15
N ASP A 195 11.01 -9.47 1.63
CA ASP A 195 11.74 -8.22 1.86
C ASP A 195 12.75 -8.36 3.00
N ASN A 196 12.38 -9.05 4.08
CA ASN A 196 13.30 -9.33 5.18
C ASN A 196 14.48 -10.21 4.73
N LEU A 197 14.22 -11.28 3.96
CA LEU A 197 15.28 -12.11 3.38
C LEU A 197 16.21 -11.31 2.47
N LYS A 198 15.64 -10.47 1.60
CA LYS A 198 16.41 -9.60 0.70
C LYS A 198 17.32 -8.64 1.47
N LYS A 199 16.79 -8.03 2.54
CA LYS A 199 17.57 -7.17 3.44
C LYS A 199 18.71 -7.92 4.11
N GLN A 200 18.45 -9.11 4.67
CA GLN A 200 19.48 -9.95 5.29
C GLN A 200 20.59 -10.33 4.29
N ILE A 201 20.22 -10.67 3.05
CA ILE A 201 21.16 -10.95 1.96
C ILE A 201 22.05 -9.73 1.67
N GLU A 202 21.48 -8.53 1.62
CA GLU A 202 22.22 -7.29 1.37
C GLU A 202 23.16 -6.93 2.53
N ASP A 203 22.68 -7.01 3.76
CA ASP A 203 23.46 -6.77 4.97
C ASP A 203 24.63 -7.75 5.08
N LEU A 204 24.39 -9.03 4.77
CA LEU A 204 25.42 -10.06 4.79
C LEU A 204 26.44 -9.86 3.65
N ARG A 205 26.00 -9.47 2.44
CA ARG A 205 26.89 -9.09 1.34
C ARG A 205 27.81 -7.94 1.74
N ASN A 206 27.26 -6.91 2.38
CA ASN A 206 28.04 -5.76 2.85
C ASN A 206 29.02 -6.16 3.95
N SER A 207 28.62 -7.07 4.83
CA SER A 207 29.49 -7.58 5.90
C SER A 207 30.62 -8.45 5.35
N ILE A 208 30.37 -9.31 4.35
CA ILE A 208 31.39 -10.12 3.67
C ILE A 208 32.45 -9.24 2.99
N LYS A 209 32.06 -8.09 2.42
CA LYS A 209 32.99 -7.14 1.80
C LYS A 209 33.96 -6.51 2.82
N LYS A 210 33.54 -6.38 4.08
CA LYS A 210 34.30 -5.75 5.17
C LYS A 210 35.11 -6.76 6.01
N GLU A 211 34.90 -8.06 5.80
CA GLU A 211 35.56 -9.12 6.58
C GLU A 211 36.93 -9.49 5.99
N ASN A 212 37.94 -9.49 6.87
CA ASN A 212 39.35 -9.74 6.54
C ASN A 212 39.78 -11.17 6.92
N GLN A 213 39.11 -11.81 7.90
CA GLN A 213 39.43 -13.17 8.33
C GLN A 213 38.81 -14.20 7.38
N LEU A 214 39.66 -14.98 6.70
CA LEU A 214 39.24 -15.95 5.68
C LEU A 214 38.20 -16.94 6.20
N ASN A 215 38.40 -17.53 7.38
CA ASN A 215 37.49 -18.52 7.95
C ASN A 215 36.08 -17.93 8.17
N ARG A 216 35.99 -16.74 8.75
CA ARG A 216 34.71 -16.04 8.95
C ARG A 216 34.06 -15.67 7.63
N LYS A 217 34.85 -15.26 6.64
CA LYS A 217 34.38 -14.95 5.30
C LYS A 217 33.75 -16.16 4.62
N ILE A 218 34.33 -17.35 4.77
CA ILE A 218 33.78 -18.61 4.26
C ILE A 218 32.45 -18.94 4.96
N ASP A 219 32.38 -18.84 6.29
CA ASP A 219 31.14 -19.06 7.04
C ASP A 219 30.01 -18.12 6.61
N MET A 220 30.34 -16.84 6.42
CA MET A 220 29.37 -15.85 5.94
C MET A 220 28.95 -16.12 4.49
N GLN A 221 29.84 -16.60 3.62
CA GLN A 221 29.48 -17.00 2.25
C GLN A 221 28.53 -18.21 2.24
N MET A 222 28.72 -19.19 3.14
CA MET A 222 27.79 -20.30 3.29
C MET A 222 26.41 -19.82 3.74
N LYS A 223 26.33 -18.94 4.75
CA LYS A 223 25.07 -18.32 5.17
C LYS A 223 24.40 -17.53 4.04
N LEU A 224 25.18 -16.79 3.25
CA LEU A 224 24.67 -16.04 2.10
C LEU A 224 24.07 -16.96 1.04
N LYS A 225 24.68 -18.12 0.80
CA LYS A 225 24.14 -19.14 -0.11
C LYS A 225 22.80 -19.65 0.41
N ASN A 226 22.73 -20.07 1.68
CA ASN A 226 21.51 -20.59 2.29
C ASN A 226 20.34 -19.58 2.21
N LEU A 227 20.58 -18.30 2.51
CA LEU A 227 19.54 -17.27 2.42
C LEU A 227 19.06 -17.05 0.98
N LYS A 228 19.95 -17.16 -0.01
CA LYS A 228 19.56 -17.07 -1.43
C LYS A 228 18.73 -18.28 -1.87
N ASP A 229 19.09 -19.47 -1.38
CA ASP A 229 18.37 -20.72 -1.67
C ASP A 229 16.98 -20.71 -1.01
N GLU A 230 16.86 -20.14 0.20
CA GLU A 230 15.57 -19.91 0.85
C GLU A 230 14.70 -18.92 0.06
N LEU A 231 15.29 -17.80 -0.39
CA LEU A 231 14.59 -16.81 -1.20
C LEU A 231 14.09 -17.43 -2.50
N SER A 232 14.91 -18.19 -3.23
CA SER A 232 14.49 -18.84 -4.48
C SER A 232 13.42 -19.90 -4.23
N SER A 233 13.52 -20.67 -3.14
CA SER A 233 12.48 -21.64 -2.77
C SER A 233 11.13 -20.98 -2.50
N LYS A 234 11.10 -19.80 -1.87
CA LYS A 234 9.85 -19.07 -1.60
C LYS A 234 9.24 -18.42 -2.83
N LEU A 235 10.04 -18.10 -3.85
CA LEU A 235 9.55 -17.52 -5.10
C LEU A 235 8.98 -18.58 -6.06
N ASN A 236 9.34 -19.84 -5.89
CA ASN A 236 8.95 -20.97 -6.74
C ASN A 236 7.81 -21.84 -6.16
N GLN A 237 7.18 -21.41 -5.06
CA GLN A 237 6.02 -22.07 -4.45
C GLN A 237 4.72 -21.61 -5.12
#